data_AF-A0A078S2R9-F1
#
_entry.id   AF-A0A078S2R9-F1
#
_cell.length_a   1.000
_cell.length_b   1.000
_cell.length_c   1.000
_cell.angle_alpha   90.00
_cell.angle_beta   90.00
_cell.angle_gamma   90.00
#
_symmetry.space_group_name_H-M   'P 1'
#
loop_
_entity.id
_entity.type
_entity.pdbx_description
1 polymer ?
#
loop_
_entity_poly.entity_id
_entity_poly.type
_entity_poly.pdbx_seq_one_letter_code
_entity_poly.pdbx_strand_id
1 'polypeptide(L)'
;MMSLDTWEDITDSVLSDKGYTFLLVAHRIEGADDSNIDLINEIYDYSVEHGYGFYALTSSPEDEIELWRDKTGAEYPFCQTDDITLKTIIRSNPGLLLVKDGTILNKWSDNRLPDEYVLTDSLDKLELGKQKQESDLQTIGYVLLWFILPLMMVLCVDILVVRRREKQRLRQQ
;
A
#
# COMPACT_ATOMS: atom_id res chain seq x y z
N MET A 1 -11.24 14.94 -4.71
CA MET A 1 -10.75 15.44 -3.41
C MET A 1 -10.65 16.93 -3.54
N MET A 2 -11.28 17.67 -2.63
CA MET A 2 -11.41 19.12 -2.72
C MET A 2 -10.33 19.78 -1.88
N SER A 3 -9.47 20.59 -2.49
CA SER A 3 -8.49 21.38 -1.75
C SER A 3 -9.19 22.39 -0.84
N LEU A 4 -8.79 22.50 0.43
CA LEU A 4 -9.35 23.50 1.34
C LEU A 4 -8.84 24.92 1.03
N ASP A 5 -7.65 25.03 0.44
CA ASP A 5 -7.03 26.32 0.16
C ASP A 5 -7.62 26.97 -1.11
N THR A 6 -7.87 26.15 -2.14
CA THR A 6 -8.36 26.63 -3.45
C THR A 6 -9.84 26.35 -3.70
N TRP A 7 -10.46 25.45 -2.92
CA TRP A 7 -11.83 24.95 -3.14
C TRP A 7 -12.03 24.27 -4.51
N GLU A 8 -10.95 23.83 -5.15
CA GLU A 8 -10.97 23.12 -6.42
C GLU A 8 -10.86 21.61 -6.22
N ASP A 9 -11.46 20.83 -7.12
CA ASP A 9 -11.22 19.39 -7.17
C ASP A 9 -9.87 19.12 -7.86
N ILE A 10 -8.93 18.59 -7.09
CA ILE A 10 -7.56 18.31 -7.55
C ILE A 10 -7.33 16.82 -7.85
N THR A 11 -8.38 16.01 -7.93
CA THR A 11 -8.25 14.56 -8.16
C THR A 11 -7.51 14.27 -9.46
N ASP A 12 -7.98 14.85 -10.57
CA ASP A 12 -7.43 14.56 -11.89
C ASP A 12 -6.00 15.09 -12.03
N SER A 13 -5.68 16.22 -11.40
CA SER A 13 -4.32 16.78 -11.45
C SER A 13 -3.33 15.88 -10.69
N VAL A 14 -3.69 15.41 -9.50
CA VAL A 14 -2.82 14.50 -8.72
C VAL A 14 -2.68 13.13 -9.40
N LEU A 15 -3.75 12.59 -9.97
CA LEU A 15 -3.69 11.29 -10.64
C LEU A 15 -2.97 11.33 -11.98
N SER A 16 -2.98 12.47 -12.68
CA SER A 16 -2.26 12.63 -13.96
C SER A 16 -0.84 13.18 -13.80
N ASP A 17 -0.43 13.51 -12.58
CA ASP A 17 0.93 13.95 -12.31
C ASP A 17 1.94 12.82 -12.55
N LYS A 18 2.96 13.14 -13.35
CA LYS A 18 4.09 12.25 -13.64
C LYS A 18 5.12 12.25 -12.50
N GLY A 19 5.06 13.26 -11.64
CA GLY A 19 5.81 13.35 -10.40
C GLY A 19 5.33 12.35 -9.35
N TYR A 20 6.06 12.33 -8.24
CA TYR A 20 5.65 11.58 -7.07
C TYR A 20 4.72 12.45 -6.22
N THR A 21 3.63 11.86 -5.75
CA THR A 21 2.73 12.50 -4.79
C THR A 21 2.54 11.60 -3.58
N PHE A 22 2.82 12.15 -2.40
CA PHE A 22 2.44 11.57 -1.13
C PHE A 22 1.03 12.01 -0.74
N LEU A 23 0.21 11.06 -0.30
CA LEU A 23 -1.11 11.33 0.25
C LEU A 23 -1.17 10.81 1.69
N LEU A 24 -1.25 11.72 2.65
CA LEU A 24 -1.49 11.40 4.05
C LEU A 24 -3.00 11.22 4.24
N VAL A 25 -3.45 9.99 4.45
CA VAL A 25 -4.86 9.65 4.61
C VAL A 25 -5.20 9.54 6.09
N ALA A 26 -6.06 10.43 6.57
CA ALA A 26 -6.60 10.40 7.92
C ALA A 26 -8.12 10.54 7.85
N HIS A 27 -8.85 9.43 7.95
CA HIS A 27 -10.31 9.44 7.76
C HIS A 27 -11.00 10.43 8.72
N ARG A 28 -10.57 10.46 9.98
CA ARG A 28 -10.95 11.48 10.97
C ARG A 28 -9.70 11.92 11.71
N ILE A 29 -9.29 13.18 11.54
CA ILE A 29 -8.04 13.72 12.05
C ILE A 29 -8.01 13.81 13.59
N GLU A 30 -9.14 14.09 14.22
CA GLU A 30 -9.32 14.16 15.67
C GLU A 30 -9.14 12.81 16.37
N GLY A 31 -9.23 11.71 15.62
CA GLY A 31 -8.94 10.35 16.08
C GLY A 31 -7.69 9.75 15.44
N ALA A 32 -6.86 10.56 14.79
CA ALA A 32 -5.60 10.12 14.21
C ALA A 32 -4.54 9.95 15.29
N ASP A 33 -3.73 8.90 15.17
CA ASP A 33 -2.58 8.67 16.06
C ASP A 33 -1.53 9.78 15.83
N ASP A 34 -1.16 10.44 16.92
CA ASP A 34 -0.24 11.58 16.96
C ASP A 34 1.20 11.17 17.31
N SER A 35 1.47 9.88 17.50
CA SER A 35 2.79 9.40 17.95
C SER A 35 3.91 9.63 16.95
N ASN A 36 3.60 9.70 15.65
CA ASN A 36 4.58 9.81 14.56
C ASN A 36 4.45 11.11 13.76
N ILE A 37 3.95 12.19 14.39
CA ILE A 37 3.81 13.50 13.73
C ILE A 37 5.15 14.04 13.22
N ASP A 38 6.20 13.95 14.03
CA ASP A 38 7.52 14.47 13.66
C ASP A 38 7.98 13.86 12.33
N LEU A 39 7.79 12.54 12.20
CA LEU A 39 8.13 11.82 10.98
C LEU A 39 7.25 12.21 9.79
N ILE A 40 5.97 12.50 9.99
CA ILE A 40 5.09 13.00 8.92
C ILE A 40 5.58 14.36 8.42
N ASN A 41 5.98 15.25 9.34
CA ASN A 41 6.53 16.56 9.00
C ASN A 41 7.86 16.43 8.24
N GLU A 42 8.76 15.52 8.65
CA GLU A 42 10.00 15.23 7.92
C GLU A 42 9.73 14.74 6.48
N ILE A 43 8.72 13.88 6.29
CA ILE A 43 8.32 13.42 4.95
C ILE A 43 7.77 14.58 4.11
N TYR A 44 7.03 15.50 4.73
CA TYR A 44 6.56 16.71 4.06
C TYR A 44 7.74 17.60 3.63
N ASP A 45 8.70 17.86 4.52
CA ASP A 45 9.90 18.64 4.22
C ASP A 45 10.71 18.01 3.08
N TYR A 46 10.92 16.69 3.13
CA TYR A 46 11.54 15.93 2.05
C TYR A 46 10.80 16.09 0.71
N SER A 47 9.46 16.09 0.76
CA SER A 47 8.62 16.27 -0.43
C SER A 47 8.80 17.66 -1.02
N VAL A 48 8.81 18.70 -0.18
CA VAL A 48 9.05 20.09 -0.62
C VAL A 48 10.45 20.25 -1.21
N GLU A 49 11.48 19.69 -0.58
CA GLU A 49 12.87 19.74 -1.05
C GLU A 49 13.03 19.16 -2.46
N HIS A 50 12.32 18.05 -2.73
CA HIS A 50 12.41 17.34 -4.01
C HIS A 50 11.34 17.76 -5.04
N GLY A 51 10.44 18.69 -4.67
CA GLY A 51 9.34 19.14 -5.52
C GLY A 51 8.27 18.07 -5.76
N TYR A 52 8.06 17.18 -4.80
CA TYR A 52 7.00 16.16 -4.81
C TYR A 52 5.71 16.74 -4.24
N GLY A 53 4.58 16.27 -4.77
CA GLY A 53 3.27 16.61 -4.22
C GLY A 53 3.09 16.00 -2.83
N PHE A 54 2.45 16.72 -1.91
CA PHE A 54 2.05 16.19 -0.62
C PHE A 54 0.69 16.77 -0.25
N TYR A 55 -0.30 15.91 0.04
CA TYR A 55 -1.63 16.33 0.47
C TYR A 55 -2.15 15.47 1.62
N ALA A 56 -2.77 16.11 2.62
CA ALA A 56 -3.50 15.41 3.66
C ALA A 56 -4.98 15.30 3.31
N LEU A 57 -5.50 14.07 3.25
CA LEU A 57 -6.89 13.78 2.94
C LEU A 57 -7.64 13.42 4.21
N THR A 58 -8.72 14.15 4.50
CA THR A 58 -9.58 13.88 5.65
C THR A 58 -11.05 14.17 5.36
N SER A 59 -11.95 13.57 6.13
CA SER A 59 -13.37 13.93 6.14
C SER A 59 -13.75 14.79 7.35
N SER A 60 -12.78 15.17 8.18
CA SER A 60 -13.00 15.97 9.37
C SER A 60 -13.35 17.41 9.01
N PRO A 61 -14.17 18.08 9.83
CA PRO A 61 -14.49 19.49 9.60
C PRO A 61 -13.25 20.38 9.82
N GLU A 62 -13.31 21.61 9.30
CA GLU A 62 -12.17 22.53 9.25
C GLU A 62 -11.66 22.95 10.64
N ASP A 63 -12.54 23.05 11.63
CA ASP A 63 -12.20 23.32 13.03
C ASP A 63 -11.31 22.22 13.65
N GLU A 64 -11.58 20.95 13.34
CA GLU A 64 -10.72 19.83 13.78
C GLU A 64 -9.37 19.81 13.03
N ILE A 65 -9.35 20.28 11.78
CA ILE A 65 -8.11 20.44 11.01
C ILE A 65 -7.24 21.55 11.58
N GLU A 66 -7.83 22.69 11.94
CA GLU A 66 -7.13 23.79 12.61
C GLU A 66 -6.55 23.33 13.95
N LEU A 67 -7.34 22.61 14.76
CA LEU A 67 -6.86 22.05 16.02
C LEU A 67 -5.69 21.09 15.81
N TRP A 68 -5.75 20.26 14.76
CA TRP A 68 -4.63 19.39 14.39
C TRP A 68 -3.40 20.21 13.99
N ARG A 69 -3.53 21.23 13.15
CA ARG A 69 -2.41 22.11 12.76
C ARG A 69 -1.75 22.75 13.97
N ASP A 70 -2.54 23.30 14.89
CA ASP A 70 -2.05 23.92 16.12
C ASP A 70 -1.32 22.93 17.03
N LYS A 71 -1.81 21.68 17.11
CA LYS A 71 -1.23 20.62 17.94
C LYS A 71 0.06 20.05 17.36
N THR A 72 0.12 19.91 16.03
CA THR A 72 1.11 19.09 15.32
C THR A 72 2.16 19.89 14.57
N GLY A 73 1.91 21.19 14.35
CA GLY A 73 2.74 22.02 13.48
C GLY A 73 2.59 21.66 12.00
N ALA A 74 1.51 20.99 11.61
CA ALA A 74 1.30 20.55 10.23
C ALA A 74 1.18 21.74 9.26
N GLU A 75 2.18 21.89 8.39
CA GLU A 75 2.20 22.92 7.33
C GLU A 75 1.70 22.41 5.97
N TYR A 76 1.46 21.10 5.86
CA TYR A 76 0.99 20.48 4.63
C TYR A 76 -0.46 20.88 4.27
N PRO A 77 -0.80 20.93 2.96
CA PRO A 77 -2.14 21.30 2.51
C PRO A 77 -3.14 20.17 2.78
N PHE A 78 -4.35 20.54 3.19
CA PHE A 78 -5.43 19.60 3.48
C PHE A 78 -6.49 19.60 2.38
N CYS A 79 -7.08 18.43 2.15
CA CYS A 79 -8.14 18.23 1.19
C CYS A 79 -9.29 17.43 1.81
N GLN A 80 -10.51 17.85 1.51
CA GLN A 80 -11.72 17.16 1.88
C GLN A 80 -11.99 15.97 0.98
N THR A 81 -12.24 14.82 1.60
CA THR A 81 -12.63 13.57 0.96
C THR A 81 -13.60 12.81 1.85
N ASP A 82 -14.51 12.05 1.25
CA ASP A 82 -15.52 11.26 1.97
C ASP A 82 -14.89 10.17 2.88
N ASP A 83 -15.44 10.02 4.09
CA ASP A 83 -14.96 9.09 5.14
C ASP A 83 -14.92 7.63 4.67
N ILE A 84 -15.97 7.19 3.96
CA ILE A 84 -16.08 5.81 3.47
C ILE A 84 -14.97 5.59 2.45
N THR A 85 -14.78 6.54 1.54
CA THR A 85 -13.72 6.51 0.53
C THR A 85 -12.34 6.38 1.18
N LEU A 86 -12.02 7.21 2.16
CA LEU A 86 -10.72 7.15 2.87
C LEU A 86 -10.48 5.81 3.55
N LYS A 87 -11.51 5.24 4.22
CA LYS A 87 -11.44 3.91 4.85
C LYS A 87 -11.26 2.75 3.87
N THR A 88 -11.61 2.94 2.59
CA THR A 88 -11.33 1.93 1.56
C THR A 88 -9.88 2.00 1.07
N ILE A 89 -9.26 3.19 1.11
CA ILE A 89 -7.89 3.42 0.66
C ILE A 89 -6.88 2.94 1.71
N ILE A 90 -7.02 3.39 2.96
CA ILE A 90 -6.14 3.01 4.08
C ILE A 90 -6.97 2.73 5.33
N ARG A 91 -6.58 1.68 6.06
CA ARG A 91 -7.24 1.24 7.31
C ARG A 91 -6.61 1.82 8.58
N SER A 92 -5.37 2.29 8.52
CA SER A 92 -4.75 3.04 9.62
C SER A 92 -5.23 4.50 9.62
N ASN A 93 -5.07 5.17 10.75
CA ASN A 93 -5.44 6.57 10.91
C ASN A 93 -4.39 7.29 11.78
N PRO A 94 -3.43 8.01 11.20
CA PRO A 94 -3.26 8.26 9.77
C PRO A 94 -2.59 7.08 9.03
N GLY A 95 -2.45 7.18 7.73
CA GLY A 95 -1.51 6.38 6.95
C GLY A 95 -1.07 7.10 5.69
N LEU A 96 -0.05 6.59 5.02
CA LEU A 96 0.61 7.27 3.92
C LEU A 96 0.52 6.45 2.64
N LEU A 97 0.26 7.12 1.52
CA LEU A 97 0.24 6.53 0.18
C LEU A 97 1.26 7.25 -0.68
N LEU A 98 2.02 6.51 -1.49
CA LEU A 98 2.85 7.08 -2.55
C LEU A 98 2.24 6.72 -3.91
N VAL A 99 1.96 7.75 -4.70
CA VAL A 99 1.37 7.63 -6.03
C VAL A 99 2.29 8.29 -7.07
N LYS A 100 2.33 7.71 -8.27
CA LYS A 100 2.99 8.29 -9.45
C LYS A 100 2.22 7.87 -10.69
N ASP A 101 1.85 8.82 -11.55
CA ASP A 101 1.14 8.55 -12.82
C ASP A 101 -0.07 7.62 -12.62
N GLY A 102 -0.93 7.99 -11.65
CA GLY A 102 -2.13 7.24 -11.28
C GLY A 102 -1.90 5.87 -10.65
N THR A 103 -0.63 5.47 -10.44
CA THR A 103 -0.27 4.16 -9.91
C THR A 103 0.17 4.26 -8.46
N ILE A 104 -0.44 3.44 -7.60
CA ILE A 104 0.00 3.30 -6.20
C ILE A 104 1.31 2.50 -6.18
N LEU A 105 2.38 3.14 -5.72
CA LEU A 105 3.70 2.53 -5.59
C LEU A 105 3.86 1.83 -4.25
N ASN A 106 3.45 2.51 -3.16
CA ASN A 106 3.54 1.99 -1.80
C ASN A 106 2.42 2.55 -0.91
N LYS A 107 2.15 1.82 0.17
CA LYS A 107 1.22 2.21 1.24
C LYS A 107 1.82 1.86 2.60
N TRP A 108 1.70 2.76 3.56
CA TRP A 108 2.21 2.58 4.92
C TRP A 108 1.14 2.89 5.94
N SER A 109 1.16 2.12 7.03
CA SER A 109 0.44 2.47 8.25
C SER A 109 1.25 3.49 9.05
N ASP A 110 0.58 4.24 9.92
CA ASP A 110 1.18 5.10 10.97
C ASP A 110 2.48 4.55 11.58
N ASN A 111 2.54 3.27 11.94
CA ASN A 111 3.67 2.64 12.63
C ASN A 111 4.79 2.15 11.70
N ARG A 112 4.66 2.34 10.39
CA ARG A 112 5.61 1.87 9.38
C ARG A 112 5.93 2.93 8.34
N LEU A 113 5.78 4.19 8.72
CA LEU A 113 6.16 5.32 7.87
C LEU A 113 7.67 5.24 7.55
N PRO A 114 8.07 5.59 6.31
CA PRO A 114 9.47 5.63 5.93
C PRO A 114 10.19 6.79 6.64
N ASP A 115 11.31 6.50 7.30
CA ASP A 115 12.14 7.51 7.96
C ASP A 115 13.18 8.16 7.03
N GLU A 116 13.87 9.18 7.56
CA GLU A 116 14.97 9.88 6.88
C GLU A 116 16.09 8.94 6.39
N TYR A 117 16.30 7.80 7.06
CA TYR A 117 17.32 6.82 6.66
C TYR A 117 16.89 6.01 5.44
N VAL A 118 15.58 5.92 5.17
CA VAL A 118 15.06 5.33 3.94
C VAL A 118 14.92 6.39 2.83
N LEU A 119 14.52 7.61 3.17
CA LEU A 119 14.34 8.74 2.24
C LEU A 119 15.64 9.53 2.00
N THR A 120 16.73 8.83 1.69
CA THR A 120 18.09 9.41 1.61
C THR A 120 18.43 10.09 0.27
N ASP A 121 17.65 9.84 -0.79
CA ASP A 121 17.86 10.40 -2.13
C ASP A 121 16.51 10.50 -2.84
N SER A 122 16.47 11.01 -4.06
CA SER A 122 15.28 11.10 -4.90
C SER A 122 14.58 9.74 -5.07
N LEU A 123 13.25 9.73 -5.06
CA LEU A 123 12.43 8.52 -5.16
C LEU A 123 12.72 7.69 -6.42
N ASP A 124 13.14 8.30 -7.53
CA ASP A 124 13.51 7.56 -8.76
C ASP A 124 14.69 6.59 -8.57
N LYS A 125 15.56 6.86 -7.59
CA LYS A 125 16.72 6.02 -7.28
C LYS A 125 16.43 5.00 -6.18
N LEU A 126 15.46 5.28 -5.33
CA LEU A 126 15.07 4.42 -4.22
C LEU A 126 14.16 3.28 -4.70
N GLU A 127 14.27 2.12 -4.05
CA GLU A 127 13.35 1.00 -4.29
C GLU A 127 11.90 1.36 -3.91
N LEU A 128 11.71 2.32 -2.99
CA LEU A 128 10.41 2.86 -2.61
C LEU A 128 9.66 3.55 -3.75
N GLY A 129 10.39 4.18 -4.68
CA GLY A 129 9.79 4.89 -5.81
C GLY A 129 9.53 4.02 -7.04
N LYS A 130 9.75 2.70 -6.92
CA LYS A 130 9.44 1.72 -7.96
C LYS A 130 8.18 0.94 -7.56
N GLN A 131 7.37 0.56 -8.54
CA GLN A 131 6.20 -0.27 -8.29
C GLN A 131 6.67 -1.65 -7.80
N LYS A 132 6.29 -2.02 -6.57
CA LYS A 132 6.59 -3.33 -6.00
C LYS A 132 5.81 -4.42 -6.74
N GLN A 133 6.35 -4.90 -7.87
CA GLN A 133 5.83 -6.11 -8.50
C GLN A 133 6.27 -7.32 -7.68
N GLU A 134 5.43 -7.74 -6.74
CA GLU A 134 5.57 -9.07 -6.14
C GLU A 134 5.16 -10.12 -7.19
N SER A 135 6.04 -10.37 -8.15
CA SER A 135 5.97 -11.53 -9.03
C SER A 135 6.51 -12.73 -8.28
N ASP A 136 5.70 -13.24 -7.36
CA ASP A 136 6.11 -14.32 -6.47
C ASP A 136 5.92 -15.69 -7.15
N LEU A 137 6.51 -15.84 -8.35
CA LEU A 137 6.51 -17.08 -9.14
C LEU A 137 7.02 -18.27 -8.32
N GLN A 138 7.91 -18.02 -7.36
CA GLN A 138 8.39 -19.03 -6.42
C GLN A 138 7.28 -19.47 -5.47
N THR A 139 6.54 -18.54 -4.87
CA THR A 139 5.38 -18.85 -4.02
C THR A 139 4.29 -19.58 -4.81
N ILE A 140 4.00 -19.14 -6.04
CA ILE A 140 3.08 -19.85 -6.94
C ILE A 140 3.59 -21.28 -7.22
N GLY A 141 4.89 -21.43 -7.48
CA GLY A 141 5.54 -22.72 -7.68
C GLY A 141 5.39 -23.65 -6.46
N TYR A 142 5.61 -23.15 -5.25
CA TYR A 142 5.43 -23.90 -4.01
C TYR A 142 3.98 -24.35 -3.81
N VAL A 143 3.01 -23.46 -4.06
CA VAL A 143 1.58 -23.80 -3.99
C VAL A 143 1.24 -24.90 -4.99
N LEU A 144 1.68 -24.78 -6.25
CA LEU A 144 1.45 -25.81 -7.27
C LEU A 144 2.10 -27.15 -6.88
N LEU A 145 3.33 -27.13 -6.37
CA LEU A 145 4.04 -28.33 -5.93
C LEU A 145 3.29 -29.04 -4.79
N TRP A 146 2.70 -28.27 -3.87
CA TRP A 146 1.88 -28.80 -2.78
C TRP A 146 0.64 -29.58 -3.28
N PHE A 147 0.09 -29.23 -4.45
CA PHE A 147 -1.01 -29.97 -5.06
C PHE A 147 -0.53 -31.14 -5.94
N ILE A 148 0.54 -30.95 -6.73
CA ILE A 148 1.03 -31.97 -7.68
C ILE A 148 1.62 -33.18 -6.94
N LEU A 149 2.38 -32.96 -5.88
CA LEU A 149 3.09 -34.01 -5.16
C LEU A 149 2.14 -35.07 -4.54
N PRO A 150 1.07 -34.71 -3.81
CA PRO A 150 0.10 -35.70 -3.32
C PRO A 150 -0.71 -36.34 -4.45
N LEU A 151 -1.07 -35.60 -5.52
CA LEU A 151 -1.80 -36.17 -6.65
C LEU A 151 -0.98 -37.25 -7.37
N MET A 152 0.31 -36.98 -7.59
CA MET A 152 1.27 -37.92 -8.16
C MET A 152 1.48 -39.13 -7.25
N MET A 153 1.51 -38.94 -5.94
CA MET A 153 1.59 -40.04 -4.98
C MET A 153 0.38 -40.98 -5.10
N VAL A 154 -0.83 -40.43 -5.16
CA VAL A 154 -2.07 -41.20 -5.33
C VAL A 154 -2.07 -41.95 -6.66
N LEU A 155 -1.74 -41.27 -7.77
CA LEU A 155 -1.61 -41.89 -9.09
C LEU A 155 -0.59 -43.04 -9.11
N CYS A 156 0.57 -42.85 -8.49
CA CYS A 156 1.59 -43.89 -8.38
C CYS A 156 1.09 -45.11 -7.60
N VAL A 157 0.40 -44.91 -6.47
CA VAL A 157 -0.19 -46.00 -5.69
C VAL A 157 -1.24 -46.73 -6.51
N ASP A 158 -2.13 -46.01 -7.18
CA ASP A 158 -3.22 -46.60 -7.95
C ASP A 158 -2.68 -47.46 -9.12
N ILE A 159 -1.71 -46.92 -9.88
CA ILE A 159 -1.01 -47.65 -10.96
C ILE A 159 -0.28 -48.89 -10.43
N LEU A 160 0.38 -48.81 -9.28
CA LEU A 160 1.09 -49.95 -8.67
C LEU A 160 0.12 -51.05 -8.22
N VAL A 161 -1.02 -50.68 -7.64
CA VAL A 161 -2.05 -51.64 -7.20
C VAL A 161 -2.69 -52.34 -8.39
N VAL A 162 -3.03 -51.60 -9.45
CA VAL A 162 -3.62 -52.18 -10.68
C VAL A 162 -2.66 -53.20 -11.32
N ARG A 163 -1.39 -52.82 -11.52
CA ARG A 163 -0.37 -53.73 -12.08
C ARG A 163 -0.15 -54.99 -11.23
N ARG A 164 -0.25 -54.89 -9.90
CA ARG A 164 -0.14 -56.06 -9.02
C ARG A 164 -1.32 -57.02 -9.17
N ARG A 165 -2.56 -56.50 -9.29
CA ARG A 165 -3.76 -57.32 -9.49
C ARG A 165 -3.74 -58.07 -10.83
N GLU A 166 -3.29 -57.42 -11.90
CA GLU A 166 -3.17 -58.07 -13.22
C GLU A 166 -2.17 -59.24 -13.20
N LYS A 167 -0.99 -59.06 -12.59
CA LYS A 167 0.00 -60.14 -12.45
C LYS A 167 -0.51 -61.33 -11.62
N GLN A 168 -1.35 -61.08 -10.62
CA GLN A 168 -1.95 -62.17 -9.83
C GLN A 168 -3.00 -62.96 -10.63
N ARG A 169 -3.82 -62.29 -11.45
CA ARG A 169 -4.80 -62.94 -12.33
C ARG A 169 -4.13 -63.82 -13.39
N LEU A 170 -3.05 -63.35 -14.00
CA LEU A 170 -2.27 -64.10 -15.00
C LEU A 170 -1.52 -65.31 -14.42
N ARG A 171 -1.30 -65.37 -13.10
CA ARG A 171 -0.68 -66.53 -12.42
C ARG A 171 -1.70 -67.57 -11.96
N GLN A 172 -2.99 -67.25 -12.01
CA GLN A 172 -4.10 -68.14 -11.62
C GLN A 172 -4.84 -68.76 -12.83
N GLN A 173 -4.47 -68.38 -14.06
CA GLN A 173 -4.80 -69.09 -15.31
C GLN A 173 -3.66 -70.03 -15.70
#